data_AF-A0A7D5GT50-F1
#
_entry.id   AF-A0A7D5GT50-F1
#
_cell.length_a   1.000
_cell.length_b   1.000
_cell.length_c   1.000
_cell.angle_alpha   90.00
_cell.angle_beta   90.00
_cell.angle_gamma   90.00
#
_symmetry.space_group_name_H-M   'P 1'
#
loop_
_entity.id
_entity.type
_entity.pdbx_description
1 polymer ?
#
loop_
_entity_poly.entity_id
_entity_poly.type
_entity_poly.pdbx_seq_one_letter_code
_entity_poly.pdbx_strand_id
1 'polypeptide(L)'
;MNGGGSIDSPLTADRPSETRDSAFRLAFGGYIGALVGGFVLVWTAFMDASVVAVAGVAVSGFLGGFFVGIGIGRLDGRLADRLGSRWHQRVTVLFSVVPFSIAAGAAALGGVEPRVGVAALASTVAVTVAGWVAVRLAETCYVDSITDDDPVATWQWEPPGNTWLYGIFVVVWLLDGVKYAVSGRWMASIAVAGFAISWLCIAVDEGVWQFERMGATPAIRVHEAGLVIQRPFRRSIVLWEDVSHVRLRDDELVFDRGFFDVRFDRDEVADLEAVQTDIERILERVQIDGFRLLPR
;
A
#
# COMPACT_ATOMS: atom_id res chain seq x y z
N MET A 1 10.69 -40.51 -40.33
CA MET A 1 9.70 -41.09 -39.40
C MET A 1 10.24 -40.99 -37.99
N ASN A 2 9.37 -40.66 -37.04
CA ASN A 2 9.57 -40.30 -35.62
C ASN A 2 10.14 -38.87 -35.41
N GLY A 3 9.36 -37.85 -35.02
CA GLY A 3 8.06 -37.84 -34.35
C GLY A 3 8.25 -37.91 -32.84
N GLY A 4 8.61 -36.78 -32.21
CA GLY A 4 8.69 -36.61 -30.76
C GLY A 4 8.20 -35.20 -30.43
N GLY A 5 7.01 -35.11 -29.84
CA GLY A 5 6.21 -33.91 -29.76
C GLY A 5 6.77 -32.82 -28.85
N SER A 6 6.67 -31.58 -29.33
CA SER A 6 6.62 -30.38 -28.49
C SER A 6 5.40 -30.50 -27.59
N ILE A 7 5.63 -30.73 -26.30
CA ILE A 7 4.60 -30.48 -25.30
C ILE A 7 4.64 -28.97 -25.08
N ASP A 8 3.88 -28.26 -25.92
CA ASP A 8 3.43 -26.91 -25.60
C ASP A 8 2.55 -27.04 -24.35
N SER A 9 3.14 -26.76 -23.18
CA SER A 9 2.37 -26.59 -21.94
C SER A 9 1.83 -25.16 -21.91
N PRO A 10 0.52 -24.93 -22.13
CA PRO A 10 -0.04 -23.58 -22.19
C PRO A 10 -0.56 -23.12 -20.81
N LEU A 11 -0.04 -23.64 -19.69
CA LEU A 11 -0.76 -23.63 -18.40
C LEU A 11 -0.08 -22.92 -17.22
N THR A 12 0.94 -22.09 -17.45
CA THR A 12 1.63 -21.40 -16.34
C THR A 12 1.81 -19.88 -16.46
N ALA A 13 1.41 -19.26 -17.57
CA ALA A 13 1.51 -17.80 -17.71
C ALA A 13 0.42 -17.02 -16.95
N ASP A 14 -0.71 -17.66 -16.62
CA ASP A 14 -1.93 -16.95 -16.16
C ASP A 14 -2.13 -16.88 -14.62
N ARG A 15 -1.19 -17.44 -13.83
CA ARG A 15 -1.35 -17.53 -12.35
C ARG A 15 -1.01 -16.28 -11.50
N PRO A 16 -0.15 -15.33 -11.92
CA PRO A 16 0.21 -14.21 -11.05
C PRO A 16 -0.93 -13.20 -10.86
N SER A 17 -1.73 -12.94 -11.91
CA SER A 17 -2.82 -11.96 -11.92
C SER A 17 -4.01 -12.41 -11.07
N GLU A 18 -4.44 -13.68 -11.20
CA GLU A 18 -5.59 -14.24 -10.48
C GLU A 18 -5.35 -14.32 -8.95
N THR A 19 -4.13 -14.67 -8.55
CA THR A 19 -3.73 -14.72 -7.13
C THR A 19 -3.76 -13.32 -6.50
N ARG A 20 -3.35 -12.30 -7.26
CA ARG A 20 -3.26 -10.91 -6.78
C ARG A 20 -4.62 -10.21 -6.74
N ASP A 21 -5.48 -10.46 -7.71
CA ASP A 21 -6.89 -10.02 -7.67
C ASP A 21 -7.63 -10.60 -6.45
N SER A 22 -7.37 -11.88 -6.15
CA SER A 22 -7.88 -12.52 -4.92
C SER A 22 -7.34 -11.87 -3.64
N ALA A 23 -6.03 -11.55 -3.59
CA ALA A 23 -5.43 -10.86 -2.46
C ALA A 23 -6.02 -9.45 -2.26
N PHE A 24 -6.23 -8.71 -3.35
CA PHE A 24 -6.88 -7.40 -3.31
C PHE A 24 -8.31 -7.50 -2.76
N ARG A 25 -9.11 -8.47 -3.23
CA ARG A 25 -10.48 -8.68 -2.72
C ARG A 25 -10.50 -9.00 -1.23
N LEU A 26 -9.58 -9.81 -0.75
CA LEU A 26 -9.44 -10.11 0.69
C LEU A 26 -9.08 -8.86 1.49
N ALA A 27 -8.14 -8.04 1.00
CA ALA A 27 -7.77 -6.81 1.67
C ALA A 27 -8.88 -5.75 1.65
N PHE A 28 -9.56 -5.59 0.53
CA PHE A 28 -10.72 -4.70 0.40
C PHE A 28 -11.87 -5.17 1.31
N GLY A 29 -12.15 -6.47 1.36
CA GLY A 29 -13.03 -7.07 2.35
C GLY A 29 -12.59 -6.72 3.78
N GLY A 30 -11.32 -6.90 4.10
CA GLY A 30 -10.74 -6.54 5.40
C GLY A 30 -10.99 -5.08 5.78
N TYR A 31 -10.83 -4.16 4.83
CA TYR A 31 -11.10 -2.74 5.02
C TYR A 31 -12.59 -2.44 5.29
N ILE A 32 -13.51 -2.98 4.47
CA ILE A 32 -14.96 -2.78 4.70
C ILE A 32 -15.40 -3.43 6.01
N GLY A 33 -14.87 -4.61 6.33
CA GLY A 33 -15.08 -5.26 7.62
C GLY A 33 -14.61 -4.39 8.79
N ALA A 34 -13.39 -3.85 8.71
CA ALA A 34 -12.83 -2.97 9.75
C ALA A 34 -13.69 -1.71 9.95
N LEU A 35 -14.20 -1.12 8.86
CA LEU A 35 -15.10 0.03 8.93
C LEU A 35 -16.41 -0.29 9.65
N VAL A 36 -17.11 -1.35 9.21
CA VAL A 36 -18.41 -1.74 9.78
C VAL A 36 -18.23 -2.20 11.22
N GLY A 37 -17.25 -3.06 11.49
CA GLY A 37 -16.95 -3.55 12.83
C GLY A 37 -16.53 -2.42 13.77
N GLY A 38 -15.70 -1.48 13.31
CA GLY A 38 -15.29 -0.31 14.09
C GLY A 38 -16.45 0.64 14.39
N PHE A 39 -17.32 0.89 13.42
CA PHE A 39 -18.53 1.70 13.64
C PHE A 39 -19.45 1.06 14.71
N VAL A 40 -19.71 -0.23 14.59
CA VAL A 40 -20.50 -1.00 15.56
C VAL A 40 -19.85 -0.99 16.95
N LEU A 41 -18.53 -1.13 17.02
CA LEU A 41 -17.77 -1.11 18.27
C LEU A 41 -17.93 0.24 18.97
N VAL A 42 -17.77 1.35 18.25
CA VAL A 42 -17.96 2.70 18.79
C VAL A 42 -19.42 2.92 19.21
N TRP A 43 -20.38 2.54 18.38
CA TRP A 43 -21.80 2.71 18.65
C TRP A 43 -22.26 1.94 19.90
N THR A 44 -21.83 0.69 20.05
CA THR A 44 -22.17 -0.12 21.23
C THR A 44 -21.46 0.36 22.50
N ALA A 45 -20.25 0.92 22.38
CA ALA A 45 -19.58 1.59 23.49
C ALA A 45 -20.35 2.84 23.99
N PHE A 46 -21.09 3.53 23.12
CA PHE A 46 -22.02 4.59 23.53
C PHE A 46 -23.23 4.05 24.32
N MET A 47 -23.75 2.89 23.93
CA MET A 47 -24.98 2.30 24.48
C MET A 47 -24.81 1.59 25.83
N ASP A 48 -23.61 1.63 26.42
CA ASP A 48 -23.29 0.91 27.67
C ASP A 48 -23.57 -0.60 27.61
N ALA A 49 -23.42 -1.19 26.43
CA ALA A 49 -23.58 -2.62 26.26
C ALA A 49 -22.46 -3.39 27.00
N SER A 50 -22.76 -4.61 27.43
CA SER A 50 -21.75 -5.47 28.07
C SER A 50 -20.59 -5.75 27.11
N VAL A 51 -19.37 -5.91 27.65
CA VAL A 51 -18.16 -6.18 26.85
C VAL A 51 -18.33 -7.38 25.91
N VAL A 52 -19.03 -8.42 26.38
CA VAL A 52 -19.32 -9.63 25.58
C VAL A 52 -20.24 -9.31 24.41
N ALA A 53 -21.31 -8.53 24.66
CA ALA A 53 -22.22 -8.11 23.60
C ALA A 53 -21.51 -7.21 22.58
N VAL A 54 -20.74 -6.23 23.06
CA VAL A 54 -19.94 -5.32 22.23
C VAL A 54 -19.01 -6.12 21.31
N ALA A 55 -18.23 -7.06 21.86
CA ALA A 55 -17.33 -7.90 21.09
C ALA A 55 -18.07 -8.77 20.07
N GLY A 56 -19.17 -9.42 20.47
CA GLY A 56 -19.94 -10.29 19.58
C GLY A 56 -20.54 -9.54 18.39
N VAL A 57 -21.13 -8.36 18.64
CA VAL A 57 -21.73 -7.54 17.57
C VAL A 57 -20.63 -6.93 16.70
N ALA A 58 -19.51 -6.48 17.26
CA ALA A 58 -18.38 -5.95 16.48
C ALA A 58 -17.76 -7.02 15.55
N VAL A 59 -17.54 -8.24 16.05
CA VAL A 59 -17.05 -9.37 15.24
C VAL A 59 -18.05 -9.72 14.14
N SER A 60 -19.34 -9.77 14.46
CA SER A 60 -20.40 -10.04 13.47
C SER A 60 -20.46 -8.96 12.40
N GLY A 61 -20.36 -7.68 12.80
CA GLY A 61 -20.28 -6.53 11.90
C GLY A 61 -19.04 -6.58 11.00
N PHE A 62 -17.88 -6.95 11.57
CA PHE A 62 -16.66 -7.14 10.82
C PHE A 62 -16.81 -8.25 9.77
N LEU A 63 -17.27 -9.44 10.15
CA LEU A 63 -17.46 -10.56 9.23
C LEU A 63 -18.49 -10.23 8.14
N GLY A 64 -19.61 -9.60 8.51
CA GLY A 64 -20.61 -9.13 7.56
C GLY A 64 -20.03 -8.14 6.55
N GLY A 65 -19.34 -7.10 7.03
CA GLY A 65 -18.66 -6.13 6.16
C GLY A 65 -17.59 -6.78 5.30
N PHE A 66 -16.85 -7.74 5.83
CA PHE A 66 -15.81 -8.48 5.11
C PHE A 66 -16.37 -9.24 3.91
N PHE A 67 -17.42 -10.05 4.11
CA PHE A 67 -18.04 -10.79 3.02
C PHE A 67 -18.73 -9.88 2.00
N VAL A 68 -19.36 -8.80 2.46
CA VAL A 68 -19.93 -7.77 1.56
C VAL A 68 -18.83 -7.12 0.72
N GLY A 69 -17.71 -6.74 1.31
CA GLY A 69 -16.57 -6.15 0.59
C GLY A 69 -15.98 -7.09 -0.45
N ILE A 70 -15.81 -8.38 -0.11
CA ILE A 70 -15.41 -9.40 -1.09
C ILE A 70 -16.43 -9.53 -2.21
N GLY A 71 -17.72 -9.52 -1.89
CA GLY A 71 -18.81 -9.56 -2.86
C GLY A 71 -18.74 -8.40 -3.85
N ILE A 72 -18.56 -7.17 -3.35
CA ILE A 72 -18.41 -5.97 -4.18
C ILE A 72 -17.16 -6.09 -5.08
N GLY A 73 -16.02 -6.53 -4.53
CA GLY A 73 -14.79 -6.72 -5.30
C GLY A 73 -14.88 -7.84 -6.36
N ARG A 74 -15.86 -8.75 -6.26
CA ARG A 74 -16.17 -9.72 -7.32
C ARG A 74 -17.07 -9.15 -8.40
N LEU A 75 -17.95 -8.21 -8.05
CA LEU A 75 -18.90 -7.61 -9.00
C LEU A 75 -18.25 -6.54 -9.88
N ASP A 76 -17.27 -5.80 -9.35
CA ASP A 76 -16.51 -4.80 -10.11
C ASP A 76 -15.07 -5.27 -10.34
N GLY A 77 -14.84 -5.99 -11.44
CA GLY A 77 -13.51 -6.44 -11.84
C GLY A 77 -12.50 -5.31 -12.13
N ARG A 78 -12.97 -4.05 -12.20
CA ARG A 78 -12.14 -2.85 -12.41
C ARG A 78 -11.95 -2.02 -11.15
N LEU A 79 -12.40 -2.51 -9.99
CA LEU A 79 -12.29 -1.81 -8.72
C LEU A 79 -10.82 -1.54 -8.35
N ALA A 80 -9.95 -2.52 -8.59
CA ALA A 80 -8.52 -2.41 -8.34
C ALA A 80 -7.89 -1.29 -9.19
N ASP A 81 -8.18 -1.27 -10.50
CA ASP A 81 -7.65 -0.28 -11.44
C ASP A 81 -8.14 1.14 -11.12
N ARG A 82 -9.41 1.28 -10.75
CA ARG A 82 -9.99 2.58 -10.37
C ARG A 82 -9.33 3.11 -9.11
N LEU A 83 -9.25 2.28 -8.07
CA LEU A 83 -8.70 2.67 -6.78
C LEU A 83 -7.18 2.93 -6.88
N GLY A 84 -6.49 2.17 -7.72
CA GLY A 84 -5.08 2.32 -8.03
C GLY A 84 -4.76 3.57 -8.85
N SER A 85 -5.56 3.91 -9.86
CA SER A 85 -5.26 5.03 -10.78
C SER A 85 -5.40 6.42 -10.15
N ARG A 86 -6.39 6.64 -9.27
CA ARG A 86 -6.77 8.01 -8.83
C ARG A 86 -6.34 8.31 -7.40
N TRP A 87 -5.45 9.30 -7.24
CA TRP A 87 -5.07 9.84 -5.93
C TRP A 87 -6.30 10.16 -5.06
N HIS A 88 -7.32 10.82 -5.61
CA HIS A 88 -8.53 11.19 -4.87
C HIS A 88 -9.27 10.00 -4.25
N GLN A 89 -9.26 8.84 -4.92
CA GLN A 89 -9.90 7.63 -4.39
C GLN A 89 -9.09 7.03 -3.24
N ARG A 90 -7.75 7.08 -3.32
CA ARG A 90 -6.86 6.71 -2.22
C ARG A 90 -7.10 7.59 -0.99
N VAL A 91 -7.25 8.90 -1.19
CA VAL A 91 -7.57 9.85 -0.11
C VAL A 91 -8.95 9.57 0.48
N THR A 92 -9.94 9.20 -0.33
CA THR A 92 -11.29 8.87 0.15
C THR A 92 -11.27 7.67 1.11
N VAL A 93 -10.49 6.63 0.77
CA VAL A 93 -10.29 5.46 1.64
C VAL A 93 -9.65 5.86 2.98
N LEU A 94 -8.68 6.78 2.96
CA LEU A 94 -8.06 7.27 4.19
C LEU A 94 -8.98 8.22 4.97
N PHE A 95 -9.84 8.98 4.28
CA PHE A 95 -10.77 9.92 4.89
C PHE A 95 -11.84 9.23 5.74
N SER A 96 -12.17 7.96 5.46
CA SER A 96 -13.11 7.20 6.29
C SER A 96 -12.65 7.01 7.74
N VAL A 97 -11.36 7.23 8.03
CA VAL A 97 -10.80 7.17 9.38
C VAL A 97 -11.15 8.40 10.22
N VAL A 98 -11.43 9.55 9.58
CA VAL A 98 -11.61 10.85 10.25
C VAL A 98 -12.65 10.83 11.39
N PRO A 99 -13.85 10.24 11.23
CA PRO A 99 -14.84 10.20 12.31
C PRO A 99 -14.33 9.49 13.57
N PHE A 100 -13.58 8.39 13.40
CA PHE A 100 -13.00 7.63 14.50
C PHE A 100 -11.91 8.44 15.22
N SER A 101 -11.06 9.13 14.45
CA SER A 101 -10.01 9.99 15.02
C SER A 101 -10.58 11.18 15.79
N ILE A 102 -11.68 11.78 15.30
CA ILE A 102 -12.38 12.85 16.02
C ILE A 102 -12.94 12.32 17.35
N ALA A 103 -13.60 11.17 17.35
CA ALA A 103 -14.15 10.56 18.57
C ALA A 103 -13.05 10.20 19.58
N ALA A 104 -11.92 9.64 19.12
CA ALA A 104 -10.77 9.36 19.96
C ALA A 104 -10.15 10.65 20.55
N GLY A 105 -10.02 11.70 19.75
CA GLY A 105 -9.52 13.01 20.20
C GLY A 105 -10.44 13.66 21.22
N ALA A 106 -11.76 13.62 20.99
CA ALA A 106 -12.75 14.13 21.94
C ALA A 106 -12.64 13.41 23.30
N ALA A 107 -12.43 12.09 23.29
CA ALA A 107 -12.25 11.31 24.52
C ALA A 107 -10.97 11.70 25.26
N ALA A 108 -9.88 11.94 24.52
CA ALA A 108 -8.61 12.37 25.09
C ALA A 108 -8.68 13.73 25.78
N LEU A 109 -9.57 14.61 25.32
CA LEU A 109 -9.85 15.92 25.91
C LEU A 109 -10.91 15.87 27.01
N GLY A 110 -11.42 14.69 27.37
CA GLY A 110 -12.46 14.52 28.38
C GLY A 110 -13.86 14.89 27.91
N GLY A 111 -14.08 15.05 26.60
CA GLY A 111 -15.38 15.40 26.01
C GLY A 111 -16.35 14.22 25.89
N VAL A 112 -15.85 12.97 25.93
CA VAL A 112 -16.66 11.74 25.91
C VAL A 112 -16.08 10.67 26.83
N GLU A 113 -16.88 9.64 27.12
CA GLU A 113 -16.53 8.53 28.01
C GLU A 113 -15.25 7.80 27.54
N PRO A 114 -14.31 7.44 28.44
CA PRO A 114 -13.04 6.81 28.06
C PRO A 114 -13.18 5.52 27.23
N ARG A 115 -14.24 4.73 27.48
CA ARG A 115 -14.53 3.50 26.73
C ARG A 115 -14.80 3.76 25.24
N VAL A 116 -15.46 4.88 24.94
CA VAL A 116 -15.72 5.32 23.56
C VAL A 116 -14.41 5.73 22.91
N GLY A 117 -13.54 6.41 23.65
CA GLY A 117 -12.20 6.77 23.19
C GLY A 117 -11.35 5.56 22.81
N VAL A 118 -11.33 4.53 23.67
CA VAL A 118 -10.62 3.27 23.42
C VAL A 118 -11.16 2.57 22.17
N ALA A 119 -12.49 2.43 22.06
CA ALA A 119 -13.15 1.83 20.90
C ALA A 119 -12.85 2.59 19.61
N ALA A 120 -12.95 3.93 19.64
CA ALA A 120 -12.71 4.79 18.50
C ALA A 120 -11.25 4.71 18.05
N LEU A 121 -10.29 4.78 18.99
CA LEU A 121 -8.87 4.72 18.67
C LEU A 121 -8.46 3.35 18.11
N ALA A 122 -8.98 2.25 18.68
CA ALA A 122 -8.76 0.91 18.14
C ALA A 122 -9.31 0.79 16.70
N SER A 123 -10.50 1.36 16.46
CA SER A 123 -11.12 1.40 15.13
C SER A 123 -10.31 2.25 14.14
N THR A 124 -9.81 3.41 14.57
CA THR A 124 -8.90 4.26 13.78
C THR A 124 -7.70 3.46 13.30
N VAL A 125 -7.01 2.77 14.20
CA VAL A 125 -5.82 1.97 13.84
C VAL A 125 -6.20 0.85 12.88
N ALA A 126 -7.24 0.07 13.18
CA ALA A 126 -7.66 -1.06 12.35
C ALA A 126 -8.07 -0.63 10.93
N VAL A 127 -8.88 0.42 10.80
CA VAL A 127 -9.34 0.94 9.50
C VAL A 127 -8.18 1.53 8.71
N THR A 128 -7.26 2.26 9.37
CA THR A 128 -6.08 2.84 8.72
C THR A 128 -5.20 1.75 8.12
N VAL A 129 -4.88 0.71 8.89
CA VAL A 129 -4.03 -0.40 8.43
C VAL A 129 -4.71 -1.15 7.30
N ALA A 130 -5.99 -1.53 7.46
CA ALA A 130 -6.71 -2.28 6.44
C ALA A 130 -6.87 -1.47 5.13
N GLY A 131 -7.19 -0.17 5.24
CA GLY A 131 -7.30 0.74 4.10
C GLY A 131 -5.95 0.95 3.40
N TRP A 132 -4.88 1.11 4.18
CA TRP A 132 -3.52 1.21 3.65
C TRP A 132 -3.12 -0.03 2.84
N VAL A 133 -3.33 -1.24 3.38
CA VAL A 133 -3.07 -2.50 2.66
C VAL A 133 -3.90 -2.59 1.37
N ALA A 134 -5.20 -2.27 1.44
CA ALA A 134 -6.07 -2.33 0.27
C ALA A 134 -5.63 -1.36 -0.84
N VAL A 135 -5.23 -0.12 -0.50
CA VAL A 135 -4.71 0.85 -1.45
C VAL A 135 -3.40 0.38 -2.09
N ARG A 136 -2.50 -0.21 -1.31
CA ARG A 136 -1.21 -0.72 -1.82
C ARG A 136 -1.37 -1.90 -2.79
N LEU A 137 -2.31 -2.80 -2.50
CA LEU A 137 -2.64 -3.89 -3.41
C LEU A 137 -3.34 -3.37 -4.67
N ALA A 138 -4.24 -2.39 -4.56
CA ALA A 138 -4.88 -1.77 -5.71
C ALA A 138 -3.85 -1.10 -6.63
N GLU A 139 -2.90 -0.38 -6.05
CA GLU A 139 -1.80 0.25 -6.80
C GLU A 139 -0.96 -0.80 -7.53
N THR A 140 -0.62 -1.91 -6.88
CA THR A 140 0.14 -2.99 -7.53
C THR A 140 -0.64 -3.61 -8.68
N CYS A 141 -1.94 -3.90 -8.50
CA CYS A 141 -2.81 -4.40 -9.58
C CYS A 141 -2.90 -3.43 -10.75
N TYR A 142 -3.02 -2.12 -10.46
CA TYR A 142 -3.05 -1.08 -11.47
C TYR A 142 -1.76 -1.02 -12.28
N VAL A 143 -0.59 -1.09 -11.62
CA VAL A 143 0.69 -1.17 -12.33
C VAL A 143 0.70 -2.36 -13.27
N ASP A 144 0.34 -3.55 -12.79
CA ASP A 144 0.35 -4.75 -13.61
C ASP A 144 -0.60 -4.63 -14.82
N SER A 145 -1.75 -3.98 -14.67
CA SER A 145 -2.70 -3.78 -15.77
C SER A 145 -2.17 -2.89 -16.90
N ILE A 146 -1.20 -2.02 -16.58
CA ILE A 146 -0.58 -1.11 -17.54
C ILE A 146 0.73 -1.67 -18.08
N THR A 147 1.40 -2.53 -17.32
CA THR A 147 2.73 -3.06 -17.63
C THR A 147 2.66 -4.56 -17.93
N ASP A 148 1.72 -4.95 -18.79
CA ASP A 148 1.58 -6.33 -19.28
C ASP A 148 2.66 -6.68 -20.34
N ASP A 149 3.51 -5.70 -20.68
CA ASP A 149 4.66 -5.81 -21.57
C ASP A 149 5.94 -6.26 -20.84
N ASP A 150 6.86 -6.86 -21.59
CA ASP A 150 8.20 -7.15 -21.10
C ASP A 150 8.97 -5.84 -20.86
N PRO A 151 9.66 -5.69 -19.71
CA PRO A 151 10.39 -4.46 -19.43
C PRO A 151 11.53 -4.27 -20.43
N VAL A 152 11.63 -3.06 -20.98
CA VAL A 152 12.69 -2.65 -21.92
C VAL A 152 14.06 -2.71 -21.25
N ALA A 153 14.11 -2.34 -19.97
CA ALA A 153 15.30 -2.40 -19.15
C ALA A 153 14.93 -2.65 -17.67
N THR A 154 15.82 -3.34 -16.96
CA THR A 154 15.64 -3.64 -15.53
C THR A 154 16.96 -3.45 -14.80
N TRP A 155 16.91 -2.70 -13.70
CA TRP A 155 18.04 -2.49 -12.79
C TRP A 155 17.68 -2.95 -11.39
N GLN A 156 18.61 -3.62 -10.73
CA GLN A 156 18.47 -3.94 -9.31
C GLN A 156 18.69 -2.67 -8.49
N TRP A 157 17.90 -2.50 -7.43
CA TRP A 157 17.99 -1.37 -6.53
C TRP A 157 18.03 -1.88 -5.09
N GLU A 158 18.85 -1.26 -4.24
CA GLU A 158 18.92 -1.61 -2.83
C GLU A 158 18.13 -0.59 -2.00
N PRO A 159 17.13 -1.02 -1.21
CA PRO A 159 16.32 -0.10 -0.42
C PRO A 159 17.18 0.70 0.57
N PRO A 160 16.93 2.02 0.71
CA PRO A 160 17.63 2.82 1.69
C PRO A 160 17.25 2.39 3.10
N GLY A 161 18.24 2.32 3.98
CA GLY A 161 18.02 2.28 5.42
C GLY A 161 18.60 1.05 6.12
N ASN A 162 18.91 1.24 7.40
CA ASN A 162 19.43 0.20 8.26
C ASN A 162 18.28 -0.57 8.95
N THR A 163 18.01 -1.79 8.50
CA THR A 163 16.99 -2.73 9.03
C THR A 163 16.96 -2.80 10.57
N TRP A 164 18.13 -2.74 11.21
CA TRP A 164 18.27 -2.81 12.66
C TRP A 164 17.62 -1.63 13.39
N LEU A 165 17.79 -0.40 12.89
CA LEU A 165 17.23 0.80 13.54
C LEU A 165 15.71 0.75 13.56
N TYR A 166 15.09 0.36 12.44
CA TYR A 166 13.64 0.19 12.35
C TYR A 166 13.14 -0.89 13.33
N GLY A 167 13.87 -2.00 13.46
CA GLY A 167 13.58 -3.05 14.43
C GLY A 167 13.59 -2.56 15.89
N ILE A 168 14.63 -1.82 16.29
CA ILE A 168 14.72 -1.24 17.63
C ILE A 168 13.52 -0.33 17.91
N PHE A 169 13.18 0.57 16.99
CA PHE A 169 12.08 1.51 17.21
C PHE A 169 10.78 0.75 17.44
N VAL A 170 10.43 -0.22 16.59
CA VAL A 170 9.22 -1.03 16.77
C VAL A 170 9.19 -1.69 18.15
N VAL A 171 10.30 -2.28 18.60
CA VAL A 171 10.39 -2.92 19.93
C VAL A 171 10.20 -1.90 21.05
N VAL A 172 10.86 -0.75 21.00
CA VAL A 172 10.75 0.32 22.01
C VAL A 172 9.30 0.82 22.10
N TRP A 173 8.67 1.13 20.97
CA TRP A 173 7.28 1.57 20.95
C TRP A 173 6.33 0.50 21.51
N LEU A 174 6.52 -0.77 21.18
CA LEU A 174 5.70 -1.85 21.74
C LEU A 174 5.90 -2.00 23.26
N LEU A 175 7.12 -1.91 23.76
CA LEU A 175 7.42 -1.96 25.20
C LEU A 175 6.77 -0.78 25.95
N ASP A 176 6.82 0.42 25.38
CA ASP A 176 6.12 1.59 25.92
C ASP A 176 4.60 1.38 25.92
N GLY A 177 4.05 0.77 24.86
CA GLY A 177 2.64 0.39 24.78
C GLY A 177 2.23 -0.54 25.92
N VAL A 178 3.04 -1.57 26.20
CA VAL A 178 2.81 -2.51 27.30
C VAL A 178 2.88 -1.79 28.65
N LYS A 179 3.85 -0.91 28.86
CA LYS A 179 3.96 -0.09 30.07
C LYS A 179 2.69 0.74 30.32
N TYR A 180 2.13 1.36 29.29
CA TYR A 180 0.86 2.10 29.41
C TYR A 180 -0.32 1.18 29.73
N ALA A 181 -0.38 -0.01 29.12
CA ALA A 181 -1.45 -0.99 29.40
C ALA A 181 -1.42 -1.47 30.85
N VAL A 182 -0.25 -1.84 31.37
CA VAL A 182 -0.05 -2.26 32.77
C VAL A 182 -0.44 -1.15 33.74
N SER A 183 -0.26 0.11 33.35
CA SER A 183 -0.67 1.28 34.15
C SER A 183 -2.17 1.61 34.04
N GLY A 184 -2.97 0.79 33.35
CA GLY A 184 -4.40 1.04 33.08
C GLY A 184 -4.68 2.14 32.05
N ARG A 185 -3.64 2.69 31.40
CA ARG A 185 -3.74 3.79 30.43
C ARG A 185 -3.93 3.25 29.01
N TRP A 186 -5.03 2.54 28.79
CA TRP A 186 -5.32 1.83 27.53
C TRP A 186 -5.29 2.71 26.28
N MET A 187 -5.81 3.93 26.36
CA MET A 187 -5.81 4.83 25.20
C MET A 187 -4.39 5.25 24.79
N ALA A 188 -3.51 5.50 25.76
CA ALA A 188 -2.09 5.77 25.48
C ALA A 188 -1.40 4.51 24.93
N SER A 189 -1.70 3.34 25.48
CA SER A 189 -1.18 2.06 24.99
C SER A 189 -1.53 1.82 23.51
N ILE A 190 -2.80 2.00 23.14
CA ILE A 190 -3.26 1.83 21.75
C ILE A 190 -2.65 2.89 20.84
N ALA A 191 -2.53 4.15 21.28
CA ALA A 191 -1.90 5.20 20.48
C ALA A 191 -0.45 4.84 20.15
N VAL A 192 0.33 4.44 21.15
CA VAL A 192 1.73 4.05 21.01
C VAL A 192 1.88 2.78 20.17
N ALA A 193 1.01 1.79 20.35
CA ALA A 193 0.96 0.60 19.50
C ALA A 193 0.59 0.95 18.05
N GLY A 194 -0.34 1.89 17.84
CA GLY A 194 -0.70 2.40 16.52
C GLY A 194 0.48 3.08 15.81
N PHE A 195 1.30 3.84 16.54
CA PHE A 195 2.56 4.39 16.00
C PHE A 195 3.54 3.27 15.63
N ALA A 196 3.72 2.27 16.49
CA ALA A 196 4.57 1.11 16.19
C ALA A 196 4.12 0.39 14.90
N ILE A 197 2.81 0.17 14.75
CA ILE A 197 2.23 -0.47 13.57
C ILE A 197 2.39 0.40 12.33
N SER A 198 2.16 1.71 12.43
CA SER A 198 2.33 2.63 11.31
C SER A 198 3.78 2.67 10.84
N TRP A 199 4.73 2.70 11.78
CA TRP A 199 6.16 2.62 11.50
C TRP A 199 6.53 1.30 10.83
N LEU A 200 5.97 0.18 11.31
CA LEU A 200 6.12 -1.13 10.69
C LEU A 200 5.60 -1.14 9.25
N CYS A 201 4.42 -0.57 8.99
CA CYS A 201 3.87 -0.44 7.64
C CYS A 201 4.81 0.36 6.72
N ILE A 202 5.38 1.47 7.21
CA ILE A 202 6.37 2.26 6.45
C ILE A 202 7.63 1.44 6.17
N ALA A 203 8.18 0.72 7.16
CA ALA A 203 9.37 -0.11 6.98
C ALA A 203 9.16 -1.21 5.92
N VAL A 204 7.97 -1.84 5.94
CA VAL A 204 7.56 -2.84 4.95
C VAL A 204 7.37 -2.19 3.57
N ASP A 205 6.77 -1.01 3.51
CA ASP A 205 6.60 -0.25 2.26
C ASP A 205 7.92 0.15 1.63
N GLU A 206 8.85 0.60 2.46
CA GLU A 206 10.16 1.06 2.03
C GLU A 206 11.00 -0.09 1.49
N GLY A 207 10.72 -1.33 1.91
CA GLY A 207 11.47 -2.52 1.53
C GLY A 207 12.66 -2.79 2.44
N VAL A 208 12.77 -2.07 3.56
CA VAL A 208 13.83 -2.23 4.57
C VAL A 208 13.80 -3.63 5.18
N TRP A 209 12.61 -4.23 5.29
CA TRP A 209 12.44 -5.60 5.73
C TRP A 209 12.17 -6.51 4.54
N GLN A 210 13.24 -7.12 4.04
CA GLN A 210 13.15 -8.19 3.07
C GLN A 210 12.96 -9.52 3.80
N PHE A 211 11.80 -10.13 3.63
CA PHE A 211 11.60 -11.49 4.07
C PHE A 211 12.08 -12.38 2.92
N GLU A 212 13.20 -13.08 3.05
CA GLU A 212 13.83 -13.86 1.95
C GLU A 212 12.86 -14.82 1.22
N ARG A 213 11.73 -15.18 1.83
CA ARG A 213 10.66 -16.02 1.26
C ARG A 213 9.40 -15.28 0.82
N MET A 214 9.29 -13.97 1.07
CA MET A 214 8.09 -13.18 0.81
C MET A 214 8.46 -11.82 0.17
N GLY A 215 7.93 -11.58 -1.02
CA GLY A 215 8.11 -10.32 -1.75
C GLY A 215 8.95 -10.48 -3.01
N ALA A 216 8.87 -9.48 -3.88
CA ALA A 216 9.63 -9.46 -5.12
C ALA A 216 11.01 -8.80 -4.92
N THR A 217 12.02 -9.18 -5.70
CA THR A 217 13.33 -8.52 -5.65
C THR A 217 13.14 -7.03 -5.99
N PRO A 218 13.66 -6.10 -5.17
CA PRO A 218 13.53 -4.68 -5.46
C PRO A 218 14.26 -4.33 -6.76
N ALA A 219 13.55 -3.68 -7.67
CA ALA A 219 14.07 -3.38 -8.99
C ALA A 219 13.38 -2.16 -9.60
N ILE A 220 14.11 -1.44 -10.42
CA ILE A 220 13.57 -0.40 -11.30
C ILE A 220 13.37 -1.04 -12.67
N ARG A 221 12.15 -0.97 -13.21
CA ARG A 221 11.80 -1.53 -14.51
C ARG A 221 11.27 -0.43 -15.40
N VAL A 222 11.81 -0.31 -16.61
CA VAL A 222 11.30 0.63 -17.60
C VAL A 222 10.39 -0.10 -18.56
N HIS A 223 9.17 0.41 -18.68
CA HIS A 223 8.14 -0.05 -19.60
C HIS A 223 7.82 1.06 -20.62
N GLU A 224 7.13 0.72 -21.70
CA GLU A 224 6.71 1.71 -22.69
C GLU A 224 5.77 2.76 -22.08
N ALA A 225 4.94 2.35 -21.11
CA ALA A 225 3.99 3.23 -20.42
C ALA A 225 4.63 4.12 -19.33
N GLY A 226 5.75 3.69 -18.73
CA GLY A 226 6.34 4.40 -17.60
C GLY A 226 7.49 3.68 -16.90
N LEU A 227 7.98 4.33 -15.85
CA LEU A 227 8.97 3.77 -14.93
C LEU A 227 8.26 3.07 -13.77
N VAL A 228 8.46 1.77 -13.62
CA VAL A 228 7.96 0.97 -12.50
C VAL A 228 9.04 0.85 -11.43
N ILE A 229 8.72 1.34 -10.24
CA ILE A 229 9.51 1.14 -9.04
C ILE A 229 8.92 -0.07 -8.31
N GLN A 230 9.63 -1.18 -8.35
CA GLN A 230 9.26 -2.40 -7.66
C GLN A 230 9.97 -2.45 -6.30
N ARG A 231 9.16 -2.43 -5.24
CA ARG A 231 9.58 -2.71 -3.86
C ARG A 231 9.11 -4.12 -3.47
N PRO A 232 9.61 -4.73 -2.38
CA PRO A 232 9.25 -6.09 -1.99
C PRO A 232 7.75 -6.38 -1.92
N PHE A 233 6.97 -5.42 -1.44
CA PHE A 233 5.53 -5.56 -1.21
C PHE A 233 4.65 -4.59 -2.00
N ARG A 234 5.25 -3.79 -2.89
CA ARG A 234 4.54 -2.74 -3.64
C ARG A 234 5.16 -2.53 -5.00
N ARG A 235 4.32 -2.34 -6.01
CA ARG A 235 4.73 -1.71 -7.28
C ARG A 235 4.09 -0.35 -7.40
N SER A 236 4.86 0.64 -7.82
CA SER A 236 4.34 1.96 -8.19
C SER A 236 4.87 2.35 -9.56
N ILE A 237 4.02 2.93 -10.39
CA ILE A 237 4.39 3.43 -11.72
C ILE A 237 4.44 4.95 -11.72
N VAL A 238 5.46 5.47 -12.39
CA VAL A 238 5.57 6.86 -12.80
C VAL A 238 5.34 6.88 -14.31
N LEU A 239 4.21 7.40 -14.75
CA LEU A 239 3.87 7.47 -16.18
C LEU A 239 4.72 8.54 -16.86
N TRP A 240 5.15 8.28 -18.10
CA TRP A 240 5.97 9.24 -18.84
C TRP A 240 5.26 10.58 -19.08
N GLU A 241 3.93 10.57 -19.19
CA GLU A 241 3.11 11.79 -19.31
C GLU A 241 3.18 12.70 -18.07
N ASP A 242 3.54 12.14 -16.91
CA ASP A 242 3.66 12.90 -15.66
C ASP A 242 5.10 13.39 -15.41
N VAL A 243 6.10 12.87 -16.15
CA VAL A 243 7.50 13.24 -15.98
C VAL A 243 7.77 14.53 -16.74
N SER A 244 8.03 15.60 -16.01
CA SER A 244 8.36 16.90 -16.61
C SER A 244 9.80 16.91 -17.12
N HIS A 245 10.75 16.52 -16.25
CA HIS A 245 12.17 16.47 -16.57
C HIS A 245 12.87 15.35 -15.78
N VAL A 246 13.93 14.80 -16.36
CA VAL A 246 14.89 13.93 -15.68
C VAL A 246 16.19 14.72 -15.55
N ARG A 247 16.76 14.78 -14.34
CA ARG A 247 18.02 15.47 -14.09
C ARG A 247 18.92 14.61 -13.22
N LEU A 248 20.18 14.49 -13.64
CA LEU A 248 21.24 14.01 -12.78
C LEU A 248 21.77 15.22 -11.99
N ARG A 249 21.71 15.15 -10.66
CA ARG A 249 22.27 16.18 -9.79
C ARG A 249 23.32 15.54 -8.90
N ASP A 250 24.58 15.91 -9.14
CA ASP A 250 25.75 15.37 -8.46
C ASP A 250 25.80 13.82 -8.61
N ASP A 251 25.30 13.08 -7.63
CA ASP A 251 25.22 11.61 -7.59
C ASP A 251 23.77 11.11 -7.36
N GLU A 252 22.76 11.95 -7.63
CA GLU A 252 21.33 11.62 -7.49
C GLU A 252 20.62 11.70 -8.85
N LEU A 253 19.83 10.68 -9.20
CA LEU A 253 18.91 10.73 -10.34
C LEU A 253 17.53 11.20 -9.85
N VAL A 254 17.10 12.36 -10.34
CA VAL A 254 15.83 12.99 -9.95
C VAL A 254 14.84 12.98 -11.11
N PHE A 255 13.66 12.39 -10.87
CA PHE A 255 12.49 12.50 -11.72
C PHE A 255 11.55 13.55 -11.18
N ASP A 256 11.41 14.66 -11.88
CA ASP A 256 10.51 15.75 -11.52
C ASP A 256 9.11 15.47 -12.06
N ARG A 257 8.15 15.29 -11.13
CA ARG A 257 6.71 15.09 -11.40
C ARG A 257 5.91 16.32 -10.93
N GLY A 258 6.42 17.52 -11.19
CA GLY A 258 5.77 18.79 -10.82
C GLY A 258 5.79 19.07 -9.32
N PHE A 259 4.89 18.45 -8.55
CA PHE A 259 4.82 18.62 -7.08
C PHE A 259 5.52 17.51 -6.29
N PHE A 260 5.97 16.44 -6.96
CA PHE A 260 6.62 15.30 -6.32
C PHE A 260 7.90 14.93 -7.07
N ASP A 261 8.98 14.72 -6.34
CA ASP A 261 10.23 14.22 -6.90
C ASP A 261 10.42 12.76 -6.50
N VAL A 262 10.84 11.93 -7.46
CA VAL A 262 11.42 10.61 -7.14
C VAL A 262 12.93 10.73 -7.28
N ARG A 263 13.65 10.36 -6.22
CA ARG A 263 15.12 10.42 -6.16
C ARG A 263 15.70 9.03 -5.97
N PHE A 264 16.80 8.78 -6.65
CA PHE A 264 17.62 7.59 -6.49
C PHE A 264 19.07 8.03 -6.27
N ASP A 265 19.66 7.60 -5.16
CA ASP A 265 21.05 7.90 -4.85
C ASP A 265 21.96 6.85 -5.51
N ARG A 266 23.23 7.22 -5.75
CA ARG A 266 24.24 6.33 -6.37
C ARG A 266 24.49 5.04 -5.62
N ASP A 267 24.38 5.10 -4.30
CA ASP A 267 24.55 3.92 -3.44
C ASP A 267 23.39 2.92 -3.62
N GLU A 268 22.25 3.38 -4.15
CA GLU A 268 21.08 2.54 -4.36
C GLU A 268 21.03 1.88 -5.74
N VAL A 269 21.67 2.49 -6.75
CA VAL A 269 21.72 1.98 -8.13
C VAL A 269 23.15 2.00 -8.65
N ALA A 270 23.70 0.81 -8.91
CA ALA A 270 25.12 0.63 -9.23
C ALA A 270 25.63 1.41 -10.45
N ASP A 271 24.76 1.75 -11.41
CA ASP A 271 25.12 2.47 -12.64
C ASP A 271 24.04 3.51 -13.02
N LEU A 272 24.06 4.65 -12.33
CA LEU A 272 23.12 5.76 -12.58
C LEU A 272 23.25 6.36 -13.98
N GLU A 273 24.46 6.40 -14.55
CA GLU A 273 24.72 6.99 -15.87
C GLU A 273 24.12 6.14 -16.99
N ALA A 274 24.24 4.81 -16.90
CA ALA A 274 23.58 3.90 -17.84
C ALA A 274 22.04 4.01 -17.76
N VAL A 275 21.50 4.10 -16.54
CA VAL A 275 20.06 4.27 -16.31
C VAL A 275 19.56 5.57 -16.95
N GLN A 276 20.26 6.69 -16.71
CA GLN A 276 19.90 7.98 -17.32
C GLN A 276 19.92 7.90 -18.83
N THR A 277 20.99 7.37 -19.42
CA THR A 277 21.15 7.29 -20.88
C THR A 277 20.03 6.48 -21.53
N ASP A 278 19.66 5.35 -20.93
CA ASP A 278 18.58 4.50 -21.46
C ASP A 278 17.21 5.16 -21.30
N ILE A 279 16.98 5.88 -20.20
CA ILE A 279 15.73 6.62 -19.96
C ILE A 279 15.60 7.81 -20.91
N GLU A 280 16.66 8.57 -21.14
CA GLU A 280 16.67 9.68 -22.10
C GLU A 280 16.35 9.17 -23.51
N ARG A 281 16.95 8.04 -23.93
CA ARG A 281 16.65 7.42 -25.22
C ARG A 281 15.18 7.02 -25.36
N ILE A 282 14.56 6.55 -24.28
CA ILE A 282 13.16 6.14 -24.27
C ILE A 282 12.23 7.35 -24.27
N LEU A 283 12.55 8.39 -23.49
CA LEU A 283 11.82 9.66 -23.50
C LEU A 283 11.84 10.31 -24.88
N GLU A 284 12.99 10.32 -25.56
CA GLU A 284 13.09 10.80 -26.94
C GLU A 284 12.18 10.00 -27.88
N ARG A 285 12.18 8.67 -27.78
CA ARG A 285 11.31 7.81 -28.60
C ARG A 285 9.82 8.07 -28.32
N VAL A 286 9.42 8.12 -27.05
CA VAL A 286 8.03 8.36 -26.63
C VAL A 286 7.57 9.76 -27.05
N GLN A 287 8.43 10.78 -26.96
CA GLN A 287 8.12 12.12 -27.40
C GLN A 287 7.96 12.21 -28.93
N ILE A 288 8.79 11.49 -29.69
CA ILE A 288 8.69 11.40 -31.15
C ILE A 288 7.39 10.70 -31.60
N ASP A 289 7.01 9.61 -30.93
CA ASP A 289 5.80 8.86 -31.27
C ASP A 289 4.51 9.53 -30.76
N GLY A 290 4.56 10.18 -29.60
CA GLY A 290 3.49 11.05 -29.10
C GLY A 290 3.20 12.25 -30.02
N PHE A 291 4.24 12.80 -30.67
CA PHE A 291 4.09 13.85 -31.69
C PHE A 291 3.47 13.33 -32.99
N ARG A 292 3.55 12.03 -33.28
CA ARG A 292 2.95 11.38 -34.45
C ARG A 292 1.49 10.97 -34.26
N LEU A 293 1.02 10.86 -33.01
CA LEU A 293 -0.35 10.46 -32.67
C LEU A 293 -1.33 11.64 -32.48
N LEU A 294 -0.85 12.89 -32.61
CA LEU A 294 -1.75 14.05 -32.72
C LEU A 294 -2.21 14.19 -34.19
N PRO A 295 -3.49 13.94 -34.51
CA PRO A 295 -4.00 14.31 -35.83
C PRO A 295 -3.90 15.84 -35.96
N ARG A 296 -3.28 16.29 -37.06
CA ARG A 296 -3.31 17.69 -37.48
C ARG A 296 -4.72 18.19 -37.73
#